data_AF-C4XZQ6-F1
#
_entry.id   AF-C4XZQ6-F1
#
_cell.length_a   1.000
_cell.length_b   1.000
_cell.length_c   1.000
_cell.angle_alpha   90.00
_cell.angle_beta   90.00
_cell.angle_gamma   90.00
#
_symmetry.space_group_name_H-M   'P 1'
#
loop_
_entity.id
_entity.type
_entity.pdbx_description
1 polymer ?
#
loop_
_entity_poly.entity_id
_entity_poly.type
_entity_poly.pdbx_seq_one_letter_code
_entity_poly.pdbx_strand_id
1 'polypeptide(L)'
;MSLLRKVNLKQLKEVKRLSANIFGETYNPGNVRNGAKVLRAPLKGPEVVSWYGDNDAAPTFKDFKEWFPELKLVDPKEAYRVKMVADRKKRNKGAPKKKSS
;
A
#
# COMPACT_ATOMS: atom_id res chain seq x y z
N MET A 1 48.77 27.61 32.45
CA MET A 1 47.31 27.36 32.46
C MET A 1 46.96 26.56 31.23
N SER A 2 46.68 25.25 31.38
CA SER A 2 46.29 24.40 30.24
C SER A 2 44.99 24.93 29.62
N LEU A 3 45.04 25.40 28.37
CA LEU A 3 43.91 25.96 27.63
C LEU A 3 42.87 24.91 27.21
N LEU A 4 43.13 23.63 27.49
CA LEU A 4 42.20 22.53 27.23
C LEU A 4 41.85 21.84 28.55
N ARG A 5 40.66 22.18 29.08
CA ARG A 5 40.06 21.46 30.20
C ARG A 5 39.77 20.03 29.74
N LYS A 6 40.35 19.04 30.43
CA LYS A 6 40.09 17.63 30.14
C LYS A 6 38.60 17.33 30.33
N VAL A 7 37.92 16.92 29.26
CA VAL A 7 36.50 16.58 29.28
C VAL A 7 36.29 15.28 30.05
N ASN A 8 35.34 15.26 31.00
CA ASN A 8 35.02 14.07 31.78
C ASN A 8 33.94 13.23 31.09
N LEU A 9 34.16 11.92 30.96
CA LEU A 9 33.19 10.97 30.41
C LEU A 9 31.84 11.00 31.13
N LYS A 10 31.82 11.21 32.45
CA LYS A 10 30.58 11.33 33.23
C LYS A 10 29.78 12.56 32.79
N GLN A 11 30.44 13.70 32.61
CA GLN A 11 29.79 14.93 32.14
C GLN A 11 29.20 14.74 30.73
N LEU A 12 29.92 14.06 29.83
CA LEU A 12 29.41 13.75 28.48
C LEU A 12 28.15 12.86 28.51
N LYS A 13 28.12 11.86 29.40
CA LYS A 13 26.93 11.00 29.58
C LYS A 13 25.72 11.80 30.08
N GLU A 14 25.93 12.71 31.04
CA GLU A 14 24.86 13.58 31.55
C GLU A 14 24.35 14.54 30.47
N VAL A 15 25.26 15.17 29.70
CA VAL A 15 24.87 16.04 28.57
C VAL A 15 24.06 15.25 27.53
N LYS A 16 24.48 14.03 27.19
CA LYS A 16 23.74 13.17 26.25
C LYS A 16 22.37 12.76 26.78
N ARG A 17 22.26 12.47 28.07
CA ARG A 17 20.98 12.19 28.74
C ARG A 17 20.06 13.40 28.73
N LEU A 18 20.60 14.59 29.06
CA LEU A 18 19.86 15.85 29.04
C LEU A 18 19.36 16.19 27.64
N SER A 19 20.22 16.05 26.62
CA SER A 19 19.84 16.24 25.21
C SER A 19 18.68 15.33 24.81
N ALA A 20 18.77 14.04 25.12
CA ALA A 20 17.70 13.09 24.81
C ALA A 20 16.38 13.47 25.50
N ASN A 21 16.42 13.95 26.75
CA ASN A 21 15.24 14.44 27.46
C ASN A 21 14.64 15.71 26.81
N ILE A 22 15.49 16.65 26.37
CA ILE A 22 15.05 17.90 25.72
C ILE A 22 14.33 17.61 24.41
N PHE A 23 14.86 16.69 23.60
CA PHE A 23 14.34 16.40 22.26
C PHE A 23 13.37 15.21 22.21
N GLY A 24 13.04 14.60 23.35
CA GLY A 24 12.17 13.42 23.39
C GLY A 24 12.77 12.18 22.73
N GLU A 25 14.11 12.08 22.69
CA GLU A 25 14.82 10.92 22.15
C GLU A 25 15.08 9.85 23.22
N THR A 26 15.37 8.63 22.78
CA THR A 26 15.68 7.52 23.69
C THR A 26 17.18 7.51 24.07
N TYR A 27 17.50 7.61 25.37
CA TYR A 27 18.87 7.43 25.88
C TYR A 27 19.17 5.95 26.20
N ASN A 28 20.04 5.31 25.40
CA ASN A 28 20.43 3.90 25.55
C ASN A 28 21.96 3.74 25.78
N PRO A 29 22.47 3.97 27.00
CA PRO A 29 23.90 3.88 27.29
C PRO A 29 24.45 2.45 27.29
N GLY A 30 23.59 1.45 27.49
CA GLY A 30 23.95 0.03 27.50
C GLY A 30 23.93 -0.64 26.13
N ASN A 31 23.58 0.10 25.07
CA ASN A 31 23.41 -0.42 23.71
C ASN A 31 22.50 -1.67 23.62
N VAL A 32 21.51 -1.75 24.50
CA VAL A 32 20.59 -2.90 24.56
C VAL A 32 19.65 -2.87 23.35
N ARG A 33 19.35 -4.03 22.78
CA ARG A 33 18.39 -4.16 21.67
C ARG A 33 16.97 -3.95 22.18
N ASN A 34 16.41 -2.76 22.00
CA ASN A 34 15.10 -2.36 22.53
C ASN A 34 13.99 -2.25 21.47
N GLY A 35 14.21 -2.74 20.24
CA GLY A 35 13.20 -2.74 19.17
C GLY A 35 12.89 -1.37 18.54
N ALA A 36 13.50 -0.28 19.01
CA ALA A 36 13.21 1.08 18.54
C ALA A 36 13.43 1.29 17.03
N LYS A 37 14.26 0.45 16.37
CA LYS A 37 14.44 0.46 14.91
C LYS A 37 13.16 0.08 14.18
N VAL A 38 12.43 -0.91 14.68
CA VAL A 38 11.20 -1.42 14.05
C VAL A 38 10.08 -0.39 14.21
N LEU A 39 9.94 0.19 15.42
CA LEU A 39 8.90 1.18 15.70
C LEU A 39 9.14 2.53 15.00
N ARG A 40 10.40 2.90 14.75
CA ARG A 40 10.75 4.10 13.98
C ARG A 40 10.54 3.95 12.48
N ALA A 41 10.42 2.72 11.97
CA ALA A 41 10.22 2.54 10.54
C ALA A 41 8.84 3.09 10.15
N PRO A 42 8.75 3.93 9.10
CA PRO A 42 7.47 4.43 8.63
C PRO A 42 6.59 3.28 8.15
N LEU A 43 5.29 3.36 8.44
CA LEU A 43 4.31 2.40 7.96
C LEU A 43 4.14 2.56 6.45
N LYS A 44 4.19 1.43 5.71
CA LYS A 44 4.05 1.39 4.24
C LYS A 44 2.66 0.96 3.77
N GLY A 45 1.76 0.65 4.70
CA GLY A 45 0.43 0.10 4.41
C GLY A 45 -0.34 0.89 3.33
N PRO A 46 -0.49 2.22 3.46
CA PRO A 46 -1.23 3.03 2.49
C PRO A 46 -0.64 2.94 1.07
N GLU A 47 0.69 3.04 0.95
CA GLU A 47 1.38 2.96 -0.33
C GLU A 47 1.16 1.61 -1.02
N VAL A 48 1.26 0.53 -0.25
CA VAL A 48 1.03 -0.85 -0.74
C VAL A 48 -0.41 -1.06 -1.19
N VAL A 49 -1.39 -0.54 -0.45
CA VAL A 49 -2.81 -0.64 -0.83
C VAL A 49 -3.09 0.12 -2.12
N SER A 50 -2.51 1.31 -2.28
CA SER A 50 -2.71 2.17 -3.44
C SER A 50 -1.98 1.72 -4.72
N TRP A 51 -1.27 0.60 -4.70
CA TRP A 51 -0.36 0.20 -5.79
C TRP A 51 -1.02 0.14 -7.19
N TYR A 52 -2.23 -0.44 -7.29
CA TYR A 52 -2.98 -0.49 -8.56
C TYR A 52 -3.94 0.70 -8.72
N GLY A 53 -4.02 1.59 -7.73
CA GLY A 53 -5.05 2.62 -7.63
C GLY A 53 -6.34 2.11 -7.00
N ASP A 54 -7.31 3.02 -6.93
CA ASP A 54 -8.67 2.72 -6.48
C ASP A 54 -9.51 2.29 -7.67
N ASN A 55 -10.11 1.09 -7.60
CA ASN A 55 -10.96 0.57 -8.67
C ASN A 55 -12.24 1.41 -8.83
N ASP A 56 -12.66 2.10 -7.77
CA ASP A 56 -13.87 2.92 -7.74
C ASP A 56 -13.58 4.38 -8.13
N ALA A 57 -12.33 4.74 -8.42
CA ALA A 57 -11.96 6.10 -8.83
C ALA A 57 -12.51 6.51 -10.20
N ALA A 58 -12.84 5.54 -11.06
CA ALA A 58 -13.38 5.78 -12.40
C ALA A 58 -14.68 5.00 -12.61
N PRO A 59 -15.72 5.62 -13.19
CA PRO A 59 -16.95 4.92 -13.51
C PRO A 59 -16.73 3.81 -14.52
N THR A 60 -17.37 2.66 -14.29
CA THR A 60 -17.37 1.53 -15.21
C THR A 60 -18.44 1.70 -16.29
N PHE A 61 -18.37 0.89 -17.36
CA PHE A 61 -19.41 0.87 -18.39
C PHE A 61 -20.80 0.49 -17.84
N LYS A 62 -20.86 -0.23 -16.71
CA LYS A 62 -22.12 -0.55 -16.03
C LYS A 62 -22.76 0.71 -15.47
N ASP A 63 -21.96 1.57 -14.83
CA ASP A 63 -22.43 2.82 -14.22
C ASP A 63 -22.98 3.76 -15.30
N PHE A 64 -22.32 3.86 -16.46
CA PHE A 64 -22.84 4.65 -17.59
C PHE A 64 -24.19 4.15 -18.12
N LYS A 65 -24.44 2.84 -18.11
CA LYS A 65 -25.77 2.30 -18.50
C LYS A 65 -26.84 2.64 -17.48
N GLU A 66 -26.48 2.65 -16.20
CA GLU A 66 -27.40 2.99 -15.11
C GLU A 66 -27.72 4.49 -15.10
N TRP A 67 -26.74 5.35 -15.40
CA TRP A 67 -26.92 6.80 -15.45
C TRP A 67 -27.68 7.29 -16.68
N PHE A 68 -27.49 6.63 -17.82
CA PHE A 68 -28.09 7.06 -19.11
C PHE A 68 -28.85 5.91 -19.79
N PRO A 69 -29.92 5.39 -19.17
CA PRO A 69 -30.69 4.26 -19.71
C PRO A 69 -31.32 4.56 -21.09
N GLU A 70 -31.64 5.82 -21.37
CA GLU A 70 -32.22 6.28 -22.64
C GLU A 70 -31.29 6.09 -23.84
N LEU A 71 -29.97 6.14 -23.63
CA LEU A 71 -28.97 6.01 -24.70
C LEU A 71 -28.75 4.57 -25.14
N LYS A 72 -29.26 3.58 -24.40
CA LYS A 72 -29.14 2.14 -24.70
C LYS A 72 -27.71 1.73 -25.08
N LEU A 73 -26.74 2.16 -24.28
CA LEU A 73 -25.31 1.97 -24.55
C LEU A 73 -24.94 0.47 -24.66
N VAL A 74 -24.07 0.13 -25.61
CA VAL A 74 -23.57 -1.22 -25.85
C VAL A 74 -22.05 -1.22 -25.80
N ASP A 75 -21.46 -2.12 -25.01
CA ASP A 75 -20.01 -2.31 -24.99
C ASP A 75 -19.62 -3.18 -26.21
N PRO A 76 -18.88 -2.64 -27.19
CA PRO A 76 -18.53 -3.38 -28.39
C PRO A 76 -17.61 -4.57 -28.10
N LYS A 77 -16.74 -4.49 -27.09
CA LYS A 77 -15.85 -5.60 -26.70
C LYS A 77 -16.66 -6.74 -26.10
N GLU A 78 -17.60 -6.42 -25.23
CA GLU A 78 -18.47 -7.42 -24.62
C GLU A 78 -19.44 -8.04 -25.65
N ALA A 79 -20.03 -7.22 -26.53
CA ALA A 79 -20.88 -7.70 -27.62
C ALA A 79 -20.12 -8.68 -28.54
N TYR A 80 -18.86 -8.34 -28.88
CA TYR A 80 -18.00 -9.24 -29.65
C TYR A 80 -17.66 -10.52 -28.88
N ARG A 81 -17.35 -10.44 -27.58
CA ARG A 81 -17.08 -11.61 -26.73
C ARG A 81 -18.28 -12.57 -26.73
N VAL A 82 -19.50 -12.05 -26.57
CA VAL A 82 -20.74 -12.85 -26.59
C VAL A 82 -20.96 -13.51 -27.96
N LYS A 83 -20.76 -12.76 -29.05
CA LYS A 83 -20.83 -13.33 -30.42
C LYS A 83 -19.83 -14.48 -30.59
N MET A 84 -18.59 -14.29 -30.17
CA MET A 84 -17.54 -15.33 -30.25
C MET A 84 -17.88 -16.57 -29.42
N VAL A 85 -18.51 -16.40 -28.25
CA VAL A 85 -19.00 -17.52 -27.45
C VAL A 85 -20.09 -18.30 -28.21
N ALA A 86 -21.04 -17.61 -28.85
CA ALA A 86 -22.09 -18.25 -29.65
C ALA A 86 -21.50 -19.01 -30.86
N ASP A 87 -20.57 -18.41 -31.59
CA ASP A 87 -19.95 -19.02 -32.77
C ASP A 87 -19.05 -20.22 -32.43
N ARG A 88 -18.45 -20.24 -31.23
CA ARG A 88 -17.75 -21.42 -30.70
C ARG A 88 -18.71 -22.55 -30.36
N LYS A 89 -19.85 -22.25 -29.74
CA LYS A 89 -20.88 -23.25 -29.42
C LYS A 89 -21.44 -23.91 -30.67
N LYS A 90 -21.72 -23.14 -31.74
CA LYS A 90 -22.21 -23.68 -33.03
C LYS A 90 -21.30 -24.75 -33.64
N ARG A 91 -19.99 -24.65 -33.43
CA ARG A 91 -18.98 -25.58 -33.97
C ARG A 91 -18.58 -26.68 -32.98
N ASN A 92 -19.33 -26.86 -31.89
CA ASN A 92 -19.00 -27.77 -30.79
C ASN A 92 -17.60 -27.50 -30.18
N LYS A 93 -17.16 -26.23 -30.21
CA LYS A 93 -15.92 -25.73 -29.59
C LYS A 93 -16.22 -24.82 -28.39
N GLY A 94 -17.42 -24.94 -27.83
CA GLY A 94 -17.78 -24.28 -26.57
C GLY A 94 -16.99 -24.86 -25.41
N ALA A 95 -16.85 -24.09 -24.33
CA ALA A 95 -16.30 -24.61 -23.09
C ALA A 95 -17.16 -25.80 -22.58
N PRO A 96 -16.55 -26.86 -22.05
CA PRO A 96 -17.28 -27.96 -21.46
C PRO A 96 -18.11 -27.48 -20.26
N LYS A 97 -19.14 -28.24 -19.89
CA LYS A 97 -19.95 -27.93 -18.71
C LYS A 97 -19.07 -27.97 -17.46
N LYS A 98 -19.05 -26.87 -16.70
CA LYS A 98 -18.34 -26.81 -15.41
C LYS A 98 -18.93 -27.88 -14.49
N LYS A 99 -18.07 -28.71 -13.87
CA LYS A 99 -18.49 -29.71 -12.89
C LYS A 99 -19.17 -29.01 -11.72
N SER A 100 -20.40 -29.40 -11.40
CA SER A 100 -21.00 -29.08 -10.10
C SER A 100 -20.39 -30.02 -9.06
N SER A 101 -20.02 -29.47 -7.91
CA SER A 101 -19.66 -30.26 -6.72
C SER A 101 -20.79 -31.20 -6.33
#